data_AF-A0A1S1Y743-F1
#
_entry.id   AF-A0A1S1Y743-F1
#
_cell.length_a   1.000
_cell.length_b   1.000
_cell.length_c   1.000
_cell.angle_alpha   90.00
_cell.angle_beta   90.00
_cell.angle_gamma   90.00
#
_symmetry.space_group_name_H-M   'P 1'
#
loop_
_entity.id
_entity.type
_entity.pdbx_description
1 polymer ?
#
loop_
_entity_poly.entity_id
_entity_poly.type
_entity_poly.pdbx_seq_one_letter_code
_entity_poly.pdbx_strand_id
1 'polypeptide(L)'
;MTQKHSYRLQLATAGALSIAMLGGFLAPASAEAALVTGSVGISIDNAALAAVTGGWRIDSFFDASYNQIAITADTVGGVASAIDMTLPINTNLTTTSYAAVNRTLQATTMEVGNTASGQIGLSGGMRMSVPGTSSGSLTPYDFRLQKIGGVWNLVTYDQFFSGTTFLQLTNTSETVNAGGELTLSGDLIFGNGSNKYPSPFGLTWGSFLGIFATNAVVGSLSMNLPAAVPVPTAVWLFGSGLIGLIGATRRKELTA
;
A
#
# COMPACT_ATOMS: atom_id res chain seq x y z
N MET A 1 -40.18 -71.82 21.14
CA MET A 1 -39.63 -71.43 19.82
C MET A 1 -39.65 -69.92 19.75
N THR A 2 -38.47 -69.31 19.85
CA THR A 2 -38.31 -67.86 20.07
C THR A 2 -37.33 -67.36 19.02
N GLN A 3 -37.76 -66.46 18.14
CA GLN A 3 -36.85 -65.63 17.36
C GLN A 3 -37.19 -64.16 17.61
N LYS A 4 -36.32 -63.49 18.37
CA LYS A 4 -36.15 -62.04 18.32
C LYS A 4 -34.93 -61.78 17.43
N HIS A 5 -35.14 -61.18 16.27
CA HIS A 5 -34.04 -60.65 15.45
C HIS A 5 -33.74 -59.21 15.84
N SER A 6 -32.46 -58.98 16.10
CA SER A 6 -31.87 -57.77 16.65
C SER A 6 -31.57 -56.77 15.53
N TYR A 7 -32.33 -55.68 15.42
CA TYR A 7 -31.96 -54.52 14.61
C TYR A 7 -31.14 -53.54 15.45
N ARG A 8 -29.84 -53.82 15.61
CA ARG A 8 -28.89 -52.87 16.22
C ARG A 8 -27.50 -53.00 15.60
N LEU A 9 -27.36 -52.71 14.30
CA LEU A 9 -26.03 -52.51 13.72
C LEU A 9 -26.08 -51.69 12.41
N GLN A 10 -26.69 -50.52 12.41
CA GLN A 10 -26.62 -49.61 11.24
C GLN A 10 -26.30 -48.15 11.59
N LEU A 11 -26.15 -47.79 12.87
CA LEU A 11 -25.90 -46.39 13.25
C LEU A 11 -24.41 -46.04 13.45
N ALA A 12 -23.52 -47.03 13.63
CA ALA A 12 -22.10 -46.77 13.84
C ALA A 12 -21.33 -46.47 12.55
N THR A 13 -21.81 -46.95 11.40
CA THR A 13 -21.11 -46.82 10.12
C THR A 13 -21.46 -45.54 9.35
N ALA A 14 -22.57 -44.87 9.71
CA ALA A 14 -22.96 -43.59 9.10
C ALA A 14 -22.23 -42.38 9.72
N GLY A 15 -21.75 -42.49 10.97
CA GLY A 15 -21.03 -41.41 11.66
C GLY A 15 -19.55 -41.28 11.26
N ALA A 16 -18.90 -42.39 10.85
CA ALA A 16 -17.50 -42.36 10.43
C ALA A 16 -17.32 -41.92 8.96
N LEU A 17 -18.34 -42.11 8.11
CA LEU A 17 -18.29 -41.74 6.69
C LEU A 17 -18.64 -40.28 6.40
N SER A 18 -19.33 -39.58 7.29
CA SER A 18 -19.62 -38.15 7.13
C SER A 18 -18.45 -37.24 7.48
N ILE A 19 -17.50 -37.71 8.31
CA ILE A 19 -16.27 -36.96 8.62
C ILE A 19 -15.23 -37.10 7.50
N ALA A 20 -15.17 -38.26 6.83
CA ALA A 20 -14.26 -38.48 5.70
C ALA A 20 -14.70 -37.77 4.41
N MET A 21 -16.00 -37.55 4.19
CA MET A 21 -16.51 -36.85 2.99
C MET A 21 -16.60 -35.32 3.14
N LEU A 22 -16.50 -34.76 4.35
CA LEU A 22 -16.37 -33.30 4.57
C LEU A 22 -14.91 -32.82 4.71
N GLY A 23 -13.93 -33.73 4.71
CA GLY A 23 -12.50 -33.37 4.72
C GLY A 23 -11.99 -32.76 3.40
N GLY A 24 -12.83 -32.76 2.35
CA GLY A 24 -12.55 -32.15 1.05
C GLY A 24 -13.08 -30.71 0.90
N PHE A 25 -13.65 -30.10 1.94
CA PHE A 25 -13.92 -28.66 1.93
C PHE A 25 -12.59 -27.93 2.13
N LEU A 26 -11.88 -27.76 1.01
CA LEU A 26 -10.85 -26.77 0.72
C LEU A 26 -10.71 -25.74 1.86
N ALA A 27 -9.81 -25.98 2.80
CA ALA A 27 -9.20 -24.87 3.50
C ALA A 27 -8.58 -24.00 2.39
N PRO A 28 -8.88 -22.70 2.31
CA PRO A 28 -8.20 -21.84 1.35
C PRO A 28 -6.71 -21.93 1.64
N ALA A 29 -5.96 -22.56 0.73
CA ALA A 29 -4.51 -22.75 0.82
C ALA A 29 -3.75 -21.46 0.47
N SER A 30 -4.42 -20.32 0.39
CA SER A 30 -3.76 -19.03 0.43
C SER A 30 -3.65 -18.64 1.91
N ALA A 31 -2.48 -18.84 2.50
CA ALA A 31 -2.05 -17.89 3.51
C ALA A 31 -2.26 -16.50 2.89
N GLU A 32 -3.15 -15.70 3.46
CA GLU A 32 -3.36 -14.33 3.00
C GLU A 32 -1.98 -13.67 2.99
N ALA A 33 -1.49 -13.36 1.80
CA ALA A 33 -0.15 -12.85 1.64
C ALA A 33 -0.07 -11.52 2.38
N ALA A 34 0.85 -11.46 3.33
CA ALA A 34 0.84 -10.42 4.32
C ALA A 34 1.30 -9.11 3.66
N LEU A 35 0.43 -8.10 3.74
CA LEU A 35 0.65 -6.82 3.09
C LEU A 35 1.74 -6.04 3.79
N VAL A 36 2.36 -5.17 3.01
CA VAL A 36 3.38 -4.27 3.52
C VAL A 36 2.78 -3.30 4.55
N THR A 37 3.43 -3.16 5.70
CA THR A 37 3.04 -2.23 6.77
C THR A 37 4.27 -1.53 7.34
N GLY A 38 4.08 -0.43 8.08
CA GLY A 38 5.18 0.34 8.68
C GLY A 38 5.17 1.79 8.24
N SER A 39 6.36 2.38 8.08
CA SER A 39 6.54 3.75 7.62
C SER A 39 7.69 3.87 6.64
N VAL A 40 7.64 4.93 5.83
CA VAL A 40 8.66 5.27 4.84
C VAL A 40 9.27 6.61 5.19
N GLY A 41 10.60 6.65 5.29
CA GLY A 41 11.36 7.87 5.40
C GLY A 41 11.67 8.42 4.01
N ILE A 42 11.32 9.68 3.77
CA ILE A 42 11.64 10.42 2.55
C ILE A 42 12.38 11.69 2.95
N SER A 43 13.55 11.90 2.38
CA SER A 43 14.29 13.15 2.50
C SER A 43 14.36 13.84 1.15
N ILE A 44 14.13 15.16 1.09
CA ILE A 44 14.19 16.00 -0.11
C ILE A 44 15.11 17.19 0.17
N ASP A 45 16.20 17.28 -0.57
CA ASP A 45 17.08 18.43 -0.54
C ASP A 45 16.50 19.54 -1.42
N ASN A 46 15.92 20.57 -0.78
CA ASN A 46 15.36 21.72 -1.46
C ASN A 46 16.37 22.52 -2.28
N ALA A 47 17.66 22.51 -1.91
CA ALA A 47 18.69 23.20 -2.71
C ALA A 47 18.98 22.43 -4.00
N ALA A 48 19.11 21.10 -3.90
CA ALA A 48 19.25 20.24 -5.08
C ALA A 48 18.00 20.27 -5.97
N LEU A 49 16.81 20.21 -5.36
CA LEU A 49 15.52 20.35 -6.05
C LEU A 49 15.42 21.69 -6.79
N ALA A 50 15.72 22.80 -6.13
CA ALA A 50 15.69 24.12 -6.76
C ALA A 50 16.68 24.22 -7.93
N ALA A 51 17.88 23.64 -7.79
CA ALA A 51 18.89 23.65 -8.84
C ALA A 51 18.44 22.92 -10.11
N VAL A 52 17.68 21.82 -9.99
CA VAL A 52 17.23 21.02 -11.15
C VAL A 52 15.91 21.50 -11.74
N THR A 53 15.09 22.20 -10.96
CA THR A 53 13.75 22.64 -11.37
C THR A 53 13.67 24.12 -11.78
N GLY A 54 14.78 24.87 -11.68
CA GLY A 54 14.76 26.31 -11.94
C GLY A 54 14.16 27.13 -10.79
N GLY A 55 14.24 26.61 -9.55
CA GLY A 55 13.91 27.36 -8.33
C GLY A 55 12.74 26.81 -7.51
N TRP A 56 12.08 25.73 -7.93
CA TRP A 56 11.01 25.12 -7.14
C TRP A 56 11.57 24.42 -5.90
N ARG A 57 10.88 24.58 -4.78
CA ARG A 57 11.18 23.90 -3.52
C ARG A 57 9.91 23.36 -2.87
N ILE A 58 10.03 22.36 -2.01
CA ILE A 58 8.96 21.94 -1.11
C ILE A 58 8.85 22.96 0.03
N ASP A 59 7.71 23.65 0.14
CA ASP A 59 7.46 24.58 1.25
C ASP A 59 6.69 23.96 2.39
N SER A 60 5.87 22.96 2.11
CA SER A 60 5.00 22.36 3.12
C SER A 60 4.67 20.92 2.75
N PHE A 61 4.64 20.06 3.77
CA PHE A 61 4.12 18.70 3.66
C PHE A 61 2.84 18.55 4.48
N PHE A 62 1.83 17.95 3.89
CA PHE A 62 0.52 17.72 4.48
C PHE A 62 0.32 16.21 4.61
N ASP A 63 0.35 15.69 5.83
CA ASP A 63 0.19 14.25 6.07
C ASP A 63 -1.22 13.73 5.76
N ALA A 64 -1.45 12.45 6.03
CA ALA A 64 -2.71 11.78 5.77
C ALA A 64 -3.93 12.41 6.48
N SER A 65 -3.74 13.15 7.59
CA SER A 65 -4.84 13.87 8.27
C SER A 65 -5.43 14.99 7.41
N TYR A 66 -4.67 15.46 6.42
CA TYR A 66 -5.08 16.50 5.47
C TYR A 66 -5.69 15.94 4.18
N ASN A 67 -5.87 14.63 4.02
CA ASN A 67 -6.39 14.05 2.78
C ASN A 67 -7.84 14.47 2.44
N GLN A 68 -8.57 15.04 3.40
CA GLN A 68 -9.92 15.58 3.16
C GLN A 68 -9.93 17.09 2.94
N ILE A 69 -8.76 17.71 2.83
CA ILE A 69 -8.58 19.16 2.69
C ILE A 69 -7.87 19.44 1.36
N ALA A 70 -8.39 20.43 0.62
CA ALA A 70 -7.73 20.91 -0.59
C ALA A 70 -6.42 21.64 -0.22
N ILE A 71 -5.34 21.33 -0.94
CA ILE A 71 -4.07 22.04 -0.78
C ILE A 71 -3.95 23.06 -1.92
N THR A 72 -4.16 24.33 -1.58
CA THR A 72 -4.04 25.48 -2.48
C THR A 72 -2.88 26.37 -2.02
N ALA A 73 -2.66 27.47 -2.75
CA ALA A 73 -1.71 28.50 -2.32
C ALA A 73 -2.05 29.09 -0.93
N ASP A 74 -3.34 29.14 -0.57
CA ASP A 74 -3.82 29.72 0.68
C ASP A 74 -3.95 28.70 1.82
N THR A 75 -3.78 27.40 1.54
CA THR A 75 -3.91 26.38 2.57
C THR A 75 -2.85 26.59 3.65
N VAL A 76 -3.31 26.80 4.88
CA VAL A 76 -2.46 26.94 6.07
C VAL A 76 -2.36 25.59 6.79
N GLY A 77 -1.19 25.29 7.34
CA GLY A 77 -0.89 24.04 8.02
C GLY A 77 0.19 23.24 7.30
N GLY A 78 0.26 21.95 7.62
CA GLY A 78 1.36 21.11 7.19
C GLY A 78 2.68 21.41 7.93
N VAL A 79 3.64 20.53 7.74
CA VAL A 79 5.00 20.69 8.26
C VAL A 79 5.77 21.62 7.32
N ALA A 80 6.14 22.79 7.83
CA ALA A 80 6.87 23.81 7.07
C ALA A 80 8.28 23.32 6.70
N SER A 81 8.70 23.59 5.46
CA SER A 81 10.03 23.22 4.91
C SER A 81 10.35 21.72 5.09
N ALA A 82 9.48 20.87 4.57
CA ALA A 82 9.63 19.42 4.66
C ALA A 82 10.83 18.92 3.84
N ILE A 83 11.99 18.88 4.50
CA ILE A 83 13.20 18.22 4.01
C ILE A 83 13.17 16.75 4.43
N ASP A 84 12.64 16.42 5.60
CA ASP A 84 12.55 15.05 6.09
C ASP A 84 11.12 14.72 6.48
N MET A 85 10.61 13.61 5.97
CA MET A 85 9.23 13.16 6.14
C MET A 85 9.21 11.68 6.51
N THR A 86 8.37 11.33 7.47
CA THR A 86 8.06 9.94 7.79
C THR A 86 6.59 9.70 7.48
N LEU A 87 6.33 8.89 6.47
CA LEU A 87 4.99 8.61 5.95
C LEU A 87 4.53 7.24 6.45
N PRO A 88 3.42 7.14 7.21
CA PRO A 88 2.86 5.85 7.53
C PRO A 88 2.34 5.17 6.26
N ILE A 89 2.51 3.85 6.18
CA ILE A 89 1.94 3.04 5.11
C ILE A 89 0.46 2.84 5.39
N ASN A 90 -0.39 3.18 4.42
CA ASN A 90 -1.83 3.00 4.60
C ASN A 90 -2.20 1.52 4.56
N THR A 91 -3.23 1.15 5.31
CA THR A 91 -3.71 -0.22 5.43
C THR A 91 -4.96 -0.51 4.58
N ASN A 92 -5.51 0.51 3.91
CA ASN A 92 -6.66 0.32 3.02
C ASN A 92 -6.25 -0.42 1.74
N LEU A 93 -7.09 -1.35 1.30
CA LEU A 93 -6.89 -2.16 0.09
C LEU A 93 -7.40 -1.47 -1.18
N THR A 94 -8.23 -0.45 -1.02
CA THR A 94 -8.84 0.30 -2.11
C THR A 94 -8.55 1.78 -1.95
N THR A 95 -8.16 2.44 -3.04
CA THR A 95 -7.89 3.89 -3.00
C THR A 95 -9.20 4.62 -2.76
N THR A 96 -9.29 5.39 -1.68
CA THR A 96 -10.46 6.22 -1.39
C THR A 96 -10.27 7.59 -2.05
N SER A 97 -11.24 8.01 -2.86
CA SER A 97 -11.21 9.32 -3.51
C SER A 97 -12.02 10.36 -2.73
N TYR A 98 -11.40 11.51 -2.48
CA TYR A 98 -12.04 12.70 -1.91
C TYR A 98 -12.27 13.72 -3.03
N ALA A 99 -13.27 13.42 -3.87
CA ALA A 99 -13.50 14.09 -5.14
C ALA A 99 -13.58 15.64 -5.01
N ALA A 100 -14.26 16.12 -3.98
CA ALA A 100 -14.51 17.55 -3.76
C ALA A 100 -13.23 18.38 -3.52
N VAL A 101 -12.11 17.75 -3.14
CA VAL A 101 -10.88 18.43 -2.75
C VAL A 101 -9.65 18.04 -3.57
N ASN A 102 -9.82 17.24 -4.63
CA ASN A 102 -8.73 16.72 -5.46
C ASN A 102 -7.68 15.91 -4.67
N ARG A 103 -8.15 15.08 -3.73
CA ARG A 103 -7.28 14.25 -2.88
C ARG A 103 -7.71 12.79 -2.87
N THR A 104 -6.83 11.92 -2.38
CA THR A 104 -7.02 10.48 -2.25
C THR A 104 -6.27 9.89 -1.06
N LEU A 105 -6.82 8.82 -0.50
CA LEU A 105 -6.09 7.89 0.35
C LEU A 105 -5.62 6.71 -0.51
N GLN A 106 -4.35 6.70 -0.89
CA GLN A 106 -3.75 5.65 -1.72
C GLN A 106 -3.72 4.31 -1.00
N ALA A 107 -4.19 3.26 -1.67
CA ALA A 107 -4.18 1.89 -1.14
C ALA A 107 -2.78 1.30 -1.02
N THR A 108 -2.64 0.31 -0.15
CA THR A 108 -1.53 -0.65 -0.16
C THR A 108 -2.06 -1.99 -0.62
N THR A 109 -1.53 -2.46 -1.75
CA THR A 109 -1.88 -3.75 -2.36
C THR A 109 -0.65 -4.64 -2.55
N MET A 110 0.53 -4.12 -2.23
CA MET A 110 1.76 -4.88 -2.32
C MET A 110 1.91 -5.85 -1.14
N GLU A 111 2.22 -7.09 -1.48
CA GLU A 111 2.58 -8.15 -0.56
C GLU A 111 4.09 -8.11 -0.30
N VAL A 112 4.51 -8.37 0.95
CA VAL A 112 5.94 -8.28 1.29
C VAL A 112 6.80 -9.27 0.49
N GLY A 113 6.26 -10.45 0.18
CA GLY A 113 6.95 -11.48 -0.61
C GLY A 113 6.92 -11.27 -2.13
N ASN A 114 6.22 -10.24 -2.63
CA ASN A 114 6.09 -9.98 -4.05
C ASN A 114 6.17 -8.48 -4.36
N THR A 115 7.40 -7.97 -4.39
CA THR A 115 7.69 -6.56 -4.70
C THR A 115 7.56 -6.21 -6.19
N ALA A 116 7.32 -7.20 -7.05
CA ALA A 116 7.16 -6.98 -8.49
C ALA A 116 5.75 -6.49 -8.87
N SER A 117 4.79 -6.53 -7.94
CA SER A 117 3.39 -6.17 -8.17
C SER A 117 2.82 -5.36 -7.02
N GLY A 118 1.73 -4.63 -7.30
CA GLY A 118 1.05 -3.82 -6.30
C GLY A 118 1.69 -2.45 -6.06
N GLN A 119 1.23 -1.80 -5.00
CA GLN A 119 1.71 -0.49 -4.57
C GLN A 119 1.74 -0.40 -3.04
N ILE A 120 2.57 0.49 -2.52
CA ILE A 120 2.57 0.92 -1.12
C ILE A 120 1.94 2.31 -1.08
N GLY A 121 0.80 2.46 -0.40
CA GLY A 121 0.15 3.76 -0.24
C GLY A 121 0.80 4.57 0.88
N LEU A 122 1.22 5.81 0.59
CA LEU A 122 1.92 6.70 1.53
C LEU A 122 1.21 8.03 1.81
N SER A 123 -0.04 8.15 1.34
CA SER A 123 -0.94 9.31 1.37
C SER A 123 -0.52 10.56 2.17
N GLY A 124 -0.76 11.71 1.56
CA GLY A 124 -0.26 13.01 1.98
C GLY A 124 0.15 13.80 0.74
N GLY A 125 0.17 15.12 0.82
CA GLY A 125 0.49 16.00 -0.30
C GLY A 125 1.66 16.91 0.03
N MET A 126 2.43 17.29 -0.98
CA MET A 126 3.43 18.35 -0.86
C MET A 126 2.92 19.61 -1.53
N ARG A 127 3.34 20.76 -1.03
CA ARG A 127 3.20 22.04 -1.72
C ARG A 127 4.57 22.54 -2.13
N MET A 128 4.67 22.95 -3.38
CA MET A 128 5.86 23.52 -3.99
C MET A 128 5.60 24.96 -4.42
N SER A 129 6.60 25.83 -4.22
CA SER A 129 6.61 27.20 -4.72
C SER A 129 8.01 27.62 -5.13
N VAL A 130 8.08 28.72 -5.87
CA VAL A 130 9.33 29.41 -6.19
C VAL A 130 9.42 30.68 -5.34
N PRO A 131 10.41 30.79 -4.44
CA PRO A 131 10.45 31.86 -3.44
C PRO A 131 10.59 33.24 -4.08
N GLY A 132 9.86 34.22 -3.56
CA GLY A 132 9.96 35.60 -4.04
C GLY A 132 9.37 35.82 -5.44
N THR A 133 8.59 34.87 -5.96
CA THR A 133 7.91 35.00 -7.25
C THR A 133 6.40 34.81 -7.11
N SER A 134 5.66 35.34 -8.07
CA SER A 134 4.20 35.11 -8.21
C SER A 134 3.88 33.84 -9.01
N SER A 135 4.85 32.93 -9.19
CA SER A 135 4.78 31.77 -10.12
C SER A 135 3.74 30.71 -9.76
N GLY A 136 2.87 30.99 -8.78
CA GLY A 136 1.85 30.08 -8.28
C GLY A 136 2.43 28.99 -7.39
N SER A 137 1.55 28.08 -6.99
CA SER A 137 1.88 26.91 -6.18
C SER A 137 1.60 25.66 -6.99
N LEU A 138 2.50 24.69 -6.92
CA LEU A 138 2.27 23.35 -7.44
C LEU A 138 2.07 22.39 -6.27
N THR A 139 1.32 21.33 -6.51
CA THR A 139 0.94 20.43 -5.43
C THR A 139 1.02 18.98 -5.89
N PRO A 140 2.16 18.31 -5.65
CA PRO A 140 2.25 16.86 -5.75
C PRO A 140 1.32 16.22 -4.70
N TYR A 141 0.15 15.75 -5.16
CA TYR A 141 -0.85 15.13 -4.29
C TYR A 141 -0.60 13.64 -4.11
N ASP A 142 -0.86 13.16 -2.90
CA ASP A 142 -1.12 11.78 -2.50
C ASP A 142 -0.18 10.73 -3.10
N PHE A 143 0.83 10.39 -2.30
CA PHE A 143 1.89 9.54 -2.74
C PHE A 143 1.57 8.05 -2.62
N ARG A 144 2.12 7.29 -3.58
CA ARG A 144 2.36 5.86 -3.45
C ARG A 144 3.74 5.50 -3.98
N LEU A 145 4.31 4.43 -3.46
CA LEU A 145 5.44 3.77 -4.09
C LEU A 145 4.94 2.64 -4.98
N GLN A 146 5.48 2.57 -6.19
CA GLN A 146 5.12 1.55 -7.15
C GLN A 146 6.32 1.16 -8.00
N LYS A 147 6.55 -0.15 -8.17
CA LYS A 147 7.56 -0.67 -9.08
C LYS A 147 6.98 -0.72 -10.49
N ILE A 148 7.54 0.07 -11.41
CA ILE A 148 7.06 0.19 -12.79
C ILE A 148 8.25 0.00 -13.74
N GLY A 149 8.13 -0.96 -14.67
CA GLY A 149 9.25 -1.32 -15.54
C GLY A 149 10.48 -1.82 -14.77
N GLY A 150 10.29 -2.39 -13.58
CA GLY A 150 11.36 -2.86 -12.71
C GLY A 150 12.00 -1.78 -11.83
N VAL A 151 11.60 -0.51 -11.94
CA VAL A 151 12.14 0.58 -11.12
C VAL A 151 11.10 1.11 -10.14
N TRP A 152 11.55 1.48 -8.95
CA TRP A 152 10.70 2.09 -7.94
C TRP A 152 10.44 3.56 -8.24
N ASN A 153 9.16 3.94 -8.19
CA ASN A 153 8.70 5.29 -8.45
C ASN A 153 7.89 5.79 -7.27
N LEU A 154 8.15 7.02 -6.86
CA LEU A 154 7.24 7.82 -6.06
C LEU A 154 6.22 8.44 -7.02
N VAL A 155 5.00 7.94 -6.95
CA VAL A 155 3.90 8.31 -7.83
C VAL A 155 2.93 9.18 -7.05
N THR A 156 2.64 10.34 -7.60
CA THR A 156 1.54 11.22 -7.15
C THR A 156 0.23 10.80 -7.78
N TYR A 157 -0.88 11.15 -7.16
CA TYR A 157 -2.19 10.99 -7.75
C TYR A 157 -3.01 12.28 -7.64
N ASP A 158 -3.59 12.69 -8.75
CA ASP A 158 -4.66 13.68 -8.77
C ASP A 158 -5.75 13.27 -9.78
N GLN A 159 -6.91 13.93 -9.74
CA GLN A 159 -8.05 13.55 -10.57
C GLN A 159 -7.87 13.84 -12.06
N PHE A 160 -7.02 14.79 -12.42
CA PHE A 160 -6.82 15.22 -13.80
C PHE A 160 -5.75 14.38 -14.49
N PHE A 161 -4.62 14.14 -13.81
CA PHE A 161 -3.50 13.37 -14.39
C PHE A 161 -3.45 11.91 -13.92
N SER A 162 -4.35 11.49 -13.03
CA SER A 162 -4.32 10.17 -12.41
C SER A 162 -2.96 9.93 -11.74
N GLY A 163 -2.37 8.74 -11.87
CA GLY A 163 -1.03 8.49 -11.33
C GLY A 163 0.04 9.16 -12.18
N THR A 164 0.87 10.02 -11.60
CA THR A 164 2.01 10.64 -12.32
C THR A 164 3.30 10.42 -11.53
N THR A 165 4.34 9.91 -12.18
CA THR A 165 5.66 9.75 -11.53
C THR A 165 6.20 11.13 -11.15
N PHE A 166 6.42 11.32 -9.85
CA PHE A 166 7.05 12.51 -9.31
C PHE A 166 8.56 12.33 -9.28
N LEU A 167 9.03 11.31 -8.58
CA LEU A 167 10.44 10.97 -8.44
C LEU A 167 10.64 9.46 -8.67
N GLN A 168 11.83 9.09 -9.07
CA GLN A 168 12.26 7.71 -9.29
C GLN A 168 13.40 7.40 -8.33
N LEU A 169 13.47 6.16 -7.85
CA LEU A 169 14.63 5.69 -7.11
C LEU A 169 15.72 5.26 -8.10
N THR A 170 16.94 5.67 -7.80
CA THR A 170 18.18 5.12 -8.37
C THR A 170 19.06 4.58 -7.24
N ASN A 171 20.16 3.91 -7.58
CA ASN A 171 21.06 3.26 -6.62
C ASN A 171 20.30 2.40 -5.60
N THR A 172 19.28 1.69 -6.08
CA THR A 172 18.29 1.04 -5.23
C THR A 172 18.87 -0.20 -4.57
N SER A 173 18.73 -0.30 -3.25
CA SER A 173 18.94 -1.52 -2.47
C SER A 173 17.59 -2.04 -2.02
N GLU A 174 17.20 -3.21 -2.52
CA GLU A 174 15.95 -3.88 -2.19
C GLU A 174 16.26 -5.28 -1.68
N THR A 175 15.83 -5.59 -0.46
CA THR A 175 16.01 -6.91 0.13
C THR A 175 14.78 -7.34 0.90
N VAL A 176 14.36 -8.59 0.71
CA VAL A 176 13.42 -9.27 1.60
C VAL A 176 14.22 -10.31 2.37
N ASN A 177 14.31 -10.18 3.70
CA ASN A 177 15.09 -11.11 4.51
C ASN A 177 14.32 -12.43 4.77
N ALA A 178 14.99 -13.41 5.38
CA ALA A 178 14.38 -14.71 5.71
C ALA A 178 13.20 -14.61 6.69
N GLY A 179 13.12 -13.52 7.45
CA GLY A 179 11.98 -13.21 8.31
C GLY A 179 10.79 -12.61 7.55
N GLY A 180 10.94 -12.27 6.27
CA GLY A 180 9.92 -11.58 5.48
C GLY A 180 9.88 -10.08 5.75
N GLU A 181 10.97 -9.47 6.22
CA GLU A 181 11.08 -8.01 6.35
C GLU A 181 11.55 -7.42 5.01
N LEU A 182 10.87 -6.37 4.53
CA LEU A 182 11.27 -5.64 3.33
C LEU A 182 12.08 -4.41 3.73
N THR A 183 13.33 -4.37 3.27
CA THR A 183 14.15 -3.16 3.29
C THR A 183 14.25 -2.60 1.88
N LEU A 184 13.96 -1.31 1.73
CA LEU A 184 14.18 -0.57 0.50
C LEU A 184 14.91 0.73 0.82
N SER A 185 15.95 1.03 0.06
CA SER A 185 16.56 2.35 0.06
C SER A 185 17.02 2.75 -1.34
N GLY A 186 17.18 4.05 -1.56
CA GLY A 186 17.73 4.58 -2.79
C GLY A 186 17.74 6.10 -2.83
N ASP A 187 18.41 6.63 -3.83
CA ASP A 187 18.45 8.07 -4.11
C ASP A 187 17.24 8.47 -4.96
N LEU A 188 16.67 9.63 -4.69
CA LEU A 188 15.54 10.17 -5.45
C LEU A 188 16.04 11.09 -6.57
N ILE A 189 15.57 10.83 -7.78
CA ILE A 189 15.87 11.61 -8.99
C ILE A 189 14.60 11.94 -9.78
N PHE A 190 14.64 12.98 -10.61
CA PHE A 190 13.66 13.11 -11.69
C PHE A 190 14.04 12.14 -12.80
N GLY A 191 13.38 10.99 -12.81
CA GLY A 191 13.69 9.87 -13.70
C GLY A 191 13.67 10.22 -15.19
N ASN A 192 14.51 9.54 -15.96
CA ASN A 192 14.46 9.65 -17.42
C ASN A 192 13.18 8.98 -17.93
N GLY A 193 12.51 9.64 -18.86
CA GLY A 193 11.15 9.37 -19.27
C GLY A 193 10.86 8.05 -19.99
N SER A 194 11.73 7.06 -19.86
CA SER A 194 11.72 5.82 -20.61
C SER A 194 10.94 4.70 -19.91
N ASN A 195 10.57 4.88 -18.63
CA ASN A 195 9.93 3.85 -17.83
C ASN A 195 8.42 4.14 -17.65
N LYS A 196 7.63 3.64 -18.62
CA LYS A 196 6.19 3.34 -18.59
C LYS A 196 5.39 4.06 -17.48
N TYR A 197 4.95 5.29 -17.75
CA TYR A 197 4.33 6.14 -16.73
C TYR A 197 2.91 5.70 -16.36
N PRO A 198 2.49 5.93 -15.11
CA PRO A 198 1.11 5.66 -14.70
C PRO A 198 0.09 6.66 -15.25
N SER A 199 0.51 7.74 -15.93
CA SER A 199 -0.40 8.79 -16.39
C SER A 199 -0.95 8.44 -17.78
N PRO A 200 -2.24 8.74 -18.06
CA PRO A 200 -2.85 8.46 -19.37
C PRO A 200 -2.23 9.29 -20.51
N PHE A 201 -1.45 10.32 -20.17
CA PHE A 201 -0.81 11.22 -21.12
C PHE A 201 0.69 10.93 -21.32
N GLY A 202 1.26 9.95 -20.61
CA GLY A 202 2.70 9.67 -20.66
C GLY A 202 3.58 10.80 -20.12
N LEU A 203 3.04 11.61 -19.21
CA LEU A 203 3.72 12.73 -18.57
C LEU A 203 4.35 12.33 -17.22
N THR A 204 5.43 13.02 -16.86
CA THR A 204 6.02 13.05 -15.52
C THR A 204 6.13 14.48 -14.99
N TRP A 205 6.33 14.60 -13.68
CA TRP A 205 6.68 15.89 -13.09
C TRP A 205 7.98 16.47 -13.66
N GLY A 206 8.98 15.62 -13.95
CA GLY A 206 10.20 16.06 -14.63
C GLY A 206 9.90 16.72 -15.98
N SER A 207 9.04 16.10 -16.81
CA SER A 207 8.62 16.69 -18.08
C SER A 207 7.78 17.96 -17.93
N PHE A 208 6.91 18.01 -16.91
CA PHE A 208 6.08 19.18 -16.63
C PHE A 208 6.90 20.38 -16.16
N LEU A 209 7.93 20.14 -15.34
CA LEU A 209 8.84 21.16 -14.83
C LEU A 209 9.96 21.52 -15.81
N GLY A 210 9.99 20.93 -17.02
CA GLY A 210 11.01 21.19 -18.03
C GLY A 210 12.40 20.67 -17.68
N ILE A 211 12.49 19.61 -16.87
CA ILE A 211 13.75 19.02 -16.42
C ILE A 211 14.25 18.01 -17.46
N PHE A 212 15.43 18.27 -18.01
CA PHE A 212 16.11 17.38 -18.96
C PHE A 212 17.36 16.71 -18.38
N ALA A 213 17.80 17.11 -17.18
CA ALA A 213 18.92 16.51 -16.46
C ALA A 213 18.40 15.37 -15.55
N THR A 214 18.41 14.14 -16.05
CA THR A 214 17.63 13.02 -15.49
C THR A 214 18.31 12.25 -14.34
N ASN A 215 19.47 12.70 -13.85
CA ASN A 215 20.28 11.92 -12.90
C ASN A 215 20.71 12.72 -11.66
N ALA A 216 20.25 13.96 -11.51
CA ALA A 216 20.57 14.75 -10.33
C ALA A 216 19.76 14.26 -9.13
N VAL A 217 20.47 13.91 -8.05
CA VAL A 217 19.88 13.46 -6.79
C VAL A 217 19.25 14.66 -6.09
N VAL A 218 17.96 14.54 -5.78
CA VAL A 218 17.17 15.57 -5.08
C VAL A 218 16.74 15.13 -3.69
N GLY A 219 17.14 13.93 -3.26
CA GLY A 219 16.71 13.37 -2.00
C GLY A 219 17.05 11.90 -1.86
N SER A 220 16.50 11.27 -0.83
CA SER A 220 16.64 9.85 -0.58
C SER A 220 15.35 9.26 -0.03
N LEU A 221 15.19 7.95 -0.21
CA LEU A 221 14.11 7.18 0.37
C LEU A 221 14.70 6.01 1.14
N SER A 222 14.15 5.74 2.32
CA SER A 222 14.51 4.58 3.11
C SER A 222 13.29 4.03 3.84
N MET A 223 13.18 2.70 3.89
CA MET A 223 12.21 2.02 4.73
C MET A 223 12.74 0.67 5.18
N ASN A 224 12.42 0.34 6.43
CA ASN A 224 12.60 -0.97 7.00
C ASN A 224 11.26 -1.45 7.53
N LEU A 225 10.64 -2.35 6.79
CA LEU A 225 9.26 -2.74 7.01
C LEU A 225 9.25 -4.09 7.72
N PRO A 226 8.58 -4.18 8.88
CA PRO A 226 8.58 -5.40 9.66
C PRO A 226 7.96 -6.55 8.88
N ALA A 227 8.31 -7.75 9.30
CA ALA A 227 7.75 -8.97 8.77
C ALA A 227 6.24 -8.92 8.95
N ALA A 228 5.53 -9.01 7.84
CA ALA A 228 4.09 -9.06 7.90
C ALA A 228 3.72 -10.45 8.45
N VAL A 229 3.22 -10.48 9.69
CA VAL A 229 2.95 -11.72 10.42
C VAL A 229 1.78 -12.41 9.73
N PRO A 230 1.97 -13.62 9.15
CA PRO A 230 0.86 -14.36 8.59
C PRO A 230 -0.15 -14.63 9.70
N VAL A 231 -1.41 -14.22 9.52
CA VAL A 231 -2.46 -14.62 10.45
C VAL A 231 -2.52 -16.14 10.39
N PRO A 232 -2.24 -16.85 11.51
CA PRO A 232 -2.16 -18.30 11.45
C PRO A 232 -3.48 -18.86 10.93
N THR A 233 -3.41 -19.84 10.02
CA THR A 233 -4.57 -20.65 9.62
C THR A 233 -5.35 -21.19 10.82
N ALA A 234 -4.68 -21.35 11.97
CA ALA A 234 -5.28 -21.68 13.24
C ALA A 234 -6.39 -20.70 13.68
N VAL A 235 -6.33 -19.40 13.37
CA VAL A 235 -7.39 -18.44 13.70
C VAL A 235 -8.70 -18.80 12.97
N TRP A 236 -8.62 -19.24 11.72
CA TRP A 236 -9.76 -19.75 10.95
C TRP A 236 -10.26 -21.11 11.46
N LEU A 237 -9.37 -21.97 11.93
CA LEU A 237 -9.74 -23.23 12.57
C LEU A 237 -10.42 -23.00 13.93
N PHE A 238 -9.97 -22.01 14.69
CA PHE A 238 -10.62 -21.59 15.93
C PHE A 238 -11.99 -20.96 15.66
N GLY A 239 -12.11 -20.08 14.66
CA GLY A 239 -13.38 -19.46 14.28
C GLY A 239 -14.41 -20.47 13.77
N SER A 240 -14.00 -21.36 12.86
CA SER A 240 -14.87 -22.42 12.32
C SER A 240 -15.22 -23.49 13.37
N GLY A 241 -14.27 -23.84 14.25
CA GLY A 241 -14.50 -24.72 15.38
C GLY A 241 -15.53 -24.16 16.36
N LEU A 242 -15.46 -22.85 16.66
CA LEU A 242 -16.41 -22.18 17.55
C LEU A 242 -17.84 -22.12 16.96
N ILE A 243 -17.97 -21.77 15.67
CA ILE A 243 -19.26 -21.78 14.97
C ILE A 243 -19.83 -23.21 14.91
N GLY A 244 -18.98 -24.20 14.66
CA GLY A 244 -19.35 -25.61 14.70
C GLY A 244 -19.89 -26.05 16.07
N LEU A 245 -19.29 -25.56 17.15
CA LEU A 245 -19.72 -25.85 18.51
C LEU A 245 -21.09 -25.23 18.84
N ILE A 246 -21.33 -23.98 18.42
CA ILE A 246 -22.63 -23.30 18.56
C ILE A 246 -23.72 -23.99 17.72
N GLY A 247 -23.39 -24.49 16.53
CA GLY A 247 -24.30 -25.29 15.71
C GLY A 247 -24.66 -26.64 16.34
N ALA A 248 -23.70 -27.28 17.00
CA ALA A 248 -23.89 -28.58 17.66
C ALA A 248 -24.76 -28.48 18.93
N THR A 249 -24.69 -27.37 19.69
CA THR A 249 -25.52 -27.17 20.89
C THR A 249 -26.99 -26.92 20.53
N ARG A 250 -27.29 -26.20 19.44
CA ARG A 250 -28.68 -25.95 18.99
C ARG A 250 -29.42 -27.21 18.53
N ARG A 251 -28.71 -28.22 17.99
CA ARG A 251 -29.35 -29.49 17.58
C ARG A 251 -29.78 -30.35 18.78
N LYS A 252 -29.18 -30.17 19.96
CA LYS A 252 -29.59 -30.91 21.16
C LYS A 252 -30.93 -30.42 21.73
N GLU A 253 -31.29 -29.15 21.56
CA GLU A 253 -32.59 -28.64 22.03
C GLU A 253 -33.77 -29.00 21.11
N LEU A 254 -33.51 -29.29 19.83
CA LEU A 254 -34.57 -29.71 18.88
C LEU A 254 -34.91 -31.22 18.96
N THR A 255 -34.29 -31.97 19.87
CA THR A 255 -34.54 -33.41 20.05
C THR A 255 -35.01 -33.78 21.47
N ALA A 256 -35.55 -32.81 22.22
CA ALA A 256 -36.20 -33.02 23.51
C ALA A 256 -37.72 -32.90 23.38
#